data_AF-A0A7D7PQQ4-F1
#
_entry.id   AF-A0A7D7PQQ4-F1
#
_cell.length_a   1.000
_cell.length_b   1.000
_cell.length_c   1.000
_cell.angle_alpha   90.00
_cell.angle_beta   90.00
_cell.angle_gamma   90.00
#
_symmetry.space_group_name_H-M   'P 1'
#
loop_
_entity.id
_entity.type
_entity.pdbx_description
1 polymer ?
#
loop_
_entity_poly.entity_id
_entity_poly.type
_entity_poly.pdbx_seq_one_letter_code
_entity_poly.pdbx_strand_id
1 'polypeptide(L)' 'MEEIEVLLVTERDFLPHERDRLVALFQKNLGHPFRIVLTRCADIPRSPREKFEEFVSRVVT' A
#
# COMPACT_ATOMS: atom_id res chain seq x y z
N MET A 1 18.88 8.26 -1.36
CA MET A 1 17.76 7.52 -0.74
C MET A 1 16.70 7.41 -1.80
N GLU A 2 16.33 6.18 -2.17
CA GLU A 2 15.32 5.95 -3.20
C GLU A 2 13.93 6.15 -2.59
N GLU A 3 13.03 6.76 -3.36
CA GLU A 3 11.66 7.03 -2.96
C GLU A 3 10.72 6.07 -3.68
N ILE A 4 9.76 5.53 -2.95
CA ILE A 4 8.68 4.72 -3.49
C ILE A 4 7.35 5.31 -3.08
N GLU A 5 6.39 5.22 -4.00
CA GLU A 5 4.99 5.52 -3.71
C GLU A 5 4.24 4.22 -3.45
N VAL A 6 3.41 4.24 -2.41
CA VAL A 6 2.49 3.16 -2.07
C VAL A 6 1.08 3.70 -2.17
N LEU A 7 0.37 3.26 -3.21
CA LEU A 7 -1.04 3.56 -3.42
C LEU A 7 -1.90 2.63 -2.56
N LEU A 8 -2.79 3.22 -1.76
CA LEU A 8 -3.70 2.48 -0.88
C LEU A 8 -5.14 2.90 -1.16
N VAL A 9 -6.03 1.93 -1.35
CA VAL A 9 -7.47 2.16 -1.41
C VAL A 9 -8.04 2.00 -0.01
N THR A 10 -8.52 3.10 0.55
CA THR A 10 -9.12 3.15 1.90
C THR A 10 -10.36 4.03 1.93
N GLU A 11 -11.29 3.70 2.82
CA GLU A 11 -12.54 4.45 3.01
C GLU A 11 -12.29 5.90 3.43
N ARG A 12 -11.29 6.12 4.30
CA ARG A 12 -10.88 7.42 4.83
C ARG A 12 -9.37 7.60 4.80
N ASP A 13 -8.91 8.83 5.03
CA ASP A 13 -7.50 9.12 5.24
C ASP A 13 -6.98 8.51 6.56
N PHE A 14 -5.67 8.27 6.57
CA PHE A 14 -4.96 7.77 7.74
C PHE A 14 -4.75 8.88 8.76
N LEU A 15 -4.97 8.55 10.03
CA LEU A 15 -4.46 9.33 11.14
C LEU A 15 -2.92 9.23 11.17
N PRO A 16 -2.21 10.22 11.73
CA PRO A 16 -0.74 10.23 11.73
C PRO A 16 -0.12 8.93 12.25
N HIS A 17 -0.64 8.41 13.37
CA HIS A 17 -0.14 7.17 13.97
C HIS A 17 -0.45 5.90 13.14
N GLU A 18 -1.52 5.90 12.33
CA GLU A 18 -1.82 4.79 11.41
C GLU A 18 -0.80 4.79 10.26
N ARG A 19 -0.48 5.98 9.73
CA ARG A 19 0.54 6.17 8.68
C ARG A 19 1.92 5.73 9.17
N ASP A 20 2.33 6.12 10.38
CA ASP A 20 3.63 5.73 10.94
C ASP A 20 3.77 4.21 11.08
N ARG A 21 2.71 3.53 11.54
CA ARG A 21 2.67 2.07 11.64
C ARG A 21 2.79 1.38 10.28
N LEU A 22 2.10 1.89 9.26
CA LEU A 22 2.18 1.36 7.90
C LEU A 22 3.58 1.55 7.30
N VAL A 23 4.17 2.74 7.46
CA VAL A 23 5.54 3.01 7.00
C VAL A 23 6.52 2.05 7.68
N ALA A 24 6.44 1.88 9.00
CA ALA A 24 7.29 0.94 9.72
C ALA A 24 7.12 -0.51 9.25
N LEU A 25 5.88 -0.93 8.94
CA LEU A 25 5.60 -2.25 8.39
C LEU A 25 6.26 -2.45 7.01
N PHE A 26 6.09 -1.49 6.09
CA PHE A 26 6.71 -1.59 4.77
C PHE A 26 8.24 -1.54 4.84
N GLN A 27 8.82 -0.66 5.65
CA GLN A 27 10.26 -0.60 5.87
C GLN A 27 10.81 -1.94 6.39
N LYS A 28 10.12 -2.58 7.33
CA LYS A 28 10.49 -3.90 7.84
C LYS A 28 10.46 -4.97 6.74
N ASN A 29 9.47 -4.94 5.86
CA ASN A 29 9.23 -6.01 4.88
C ASN A 29 10.03 -5.85 3.58
N LEU A 30 10.38 -4.63 3.19
CA LEU A 30 11.06 -4.35 1.92
C LEU A 30 12.59 -4.54 1.98
N GLY A 31 13.18 -4.64 3.18
CA GLY A 31 14.60 -4.95 3.38
C GLY A 31 15.58 -3.86 2.91
N HIS A 32 15.08 -2.73 2.40
CA HIS A 32 15.86 -1.57 1.96
C HIS A 32 15.23 -0.27 2.50
N PRO A 33 16.03 0.73 2.92
CA PRO A 33 15.54 1.95 3.55
C PRO A 33 14.98 2.95 2.52
N PHE A 34 13.89 2.56 1.87
CA PHE A 34 13.14 3.46 0.98
C PHE A 34 12.52 4.61 1.77
N ARG A 35 12.43 5.78 1.13
CA ARG A 35 11.52 6.84 1.54
C ARG A 35 10.13 6.46 1.04
N ILE A 36 9.23 6.15 1.95
CA ILE A 36 7.89 5.63 1.62
C ILE A 36 6.88 6.77 1.67
N VAL A 37 6.22 7.02 0.54
CA VAL A 37 5.12 7.97 0.42
C VAL A 37 3.82 7.19 0.31
N LEU A 38 2.92 7.34 1.29
CA LEU A 38 1.59 6.70 1.26
C LEU A 38 0.59 7.65 0.62
N THR A 39 -0.01 7.24 -0.50
CA THR A 39 -1.03 8.02 -1.21
C THR A 39 -2.35 7.25 -1.19
N ARG A 40 -3.42 7.90 -0.72
CA ARG A 40 -4.77 7.33 -0.81
C ARG A 40 -5.28 7.51 -2.24
N CYS A 41 -5.90 6.48 -2.78
CA CYS A 41 -6.57 6.50 -4.08
C CYS A 41 -7.97 5.88 -3.95
N ALA A 42 -8.87 6.23 -4.87
CA ALA A 42 -10.23 5.68 -4.87
C ALA A 42 -10.28 4.24 -5.42
N ASP A 43 -9.37 3.93 -6.34
CA ASP A 43 -9.20 2.61 -6.95
C ASP A 43 -7.73 2.45 -7.38
N ILE A 44 -7.24 1.20 -7.43
CA ILE A 44 -5.89 0.92 -7.94
C ILE A 44 -5.98 0.87 -9.47
N PRO A 45 -5.28 1.76 -10.20
CA PRO A 45 -5.31 1.75 -11.65
C PRO A 45 -4.79 0.40 -12.18
N ARG A 46 -5.54 -0.22 -13.08
CA ARG A 46 -5.11 -1.45 -13.76
C ARG A 46 -4.44 -1.07 -15.09
N SER A 47 -3.14 -1.26 -15.20
CA SER A 47 -2.40 -1.09 -16.46
C SER A 47 -1.87 -2.42 -17.01
N PRO A 48 -1.87 -2.64 -18.34
CA PRO A 48 -1.26 -3.81 -18.97
C PRO A 48 0.24 -4.00 -18.67
N ARG A 49 0.91 -2.96 -18.16
CA ARG A 49 2.36 -2.98 -17.85
C ARG A 49 2.66 -3.19 -16.36
N GLU A 50 1.64 -3.32 -15.53
CA GLU A 50 1.79 -3.45 -14.08
C GLU A 50 1.52 -4.88 -13.63
N LYS A 51 2.24 -5.30 -12.58
CA LYS A 51 1.93 -6.55 -11.92
C LYS A 51 0.76 -6.30 -10.96
N PHE A 52 -0.35 -6.99 -11.18
CA PHE A 52 -1.53 -6.94 -10.32
C PHE A 52 -1.84 -8.32 -9.76
N GLU A 53 -2.10 -8.40 -8.45
CA GLU A 53 -2.52 -9.62 -7.76
C GLU A 53 -3.85 -9.35 -7.05
N GLU A 54 -4.88 -10.14 -7.33
CA GLU A 54 -6.19 -10.06 -6.69
C GLU A 54 -6.38 -11.28 -5.79
N PHE A 55 -6.74 -11.06 -4.52
CA PHE A 55 -7.06 -12.13 -3.60
C PHE A 55 -8.55 -12.07 -3.21
N VAL A 56 -9.30 -13.12 -3.54
CA VAL A 56 -10.72 -13.25 -3.21
C VAL A 56 -10.89 -14.44 -2.25
N SER A 57 -11.19 -14.16 -0.98
CA SER A 57 -11.57 -15.18 0.00
C SER A 57 -13.09 -15.35 0.00
N ARG A 58 -13.58 -16.54 -0.36
CA ARG A 58 -15.01 -16.88 -0.32
C ARG A 58 -15.28 -17.74 0.91
N VAL A 59 -16.16 -17.27 1.80
CA VAL A 59 -16.69 -18.11 2.89
C VAL A 59 -17.84 -18.93 2.30
N VAL A 60 -17.62 -20.23 2.15
CA VAL A 60 -18.69 -21.20 1.81
C VAL A 60 -19.24 -21.77 3.10
N THR A 61 -20.57 -21.70 3.27
CA THR A 61 -21.32 -22.26 4.41
C THR A 61 -21.82 -23.66 4.08
#